data_AF-A0A951SVC5-F1
#
_entry.id   AF-A0A951SVC5-F1
#
_cell.length_a   1.000
_cell.length_b   1.000
_cell.length_c   1.000
_cell.angle_alpha   90.00
_cell.angle_beta   90.00
_cell.angle_gamma   90.00
#
_symmetry.space_group_name_H-M   'P 1'
#
loop_
_entity.id
_entity.type
_entity.pdbx_description
1 polymer ?
#
loop_
_entity_poly.entity_id
_entity_poly.type
_entity_poly.pdbx_seq_one_letter_code
_entity_poly.pdbx_strand_id
1 'polypeptide(L)'
;MTKRIYKSKFSTYVIMISQPFLIGGLLLAVYPKPILPLLLGDQLEASGGLHLLIRMTGTLSLFTGITLLFMRREPDRNRELAFWQSIFCLGLAGLLGSSPWLFGISYWALAVSVYLLISGVFLFVFASRNLLVRE
;
A
#
# COMPACT_ATOMS: atom_id res chain seq x y z
N MET A 1 -4.34 28.27 -6.38
CA MET A 1 -5.01 27.07 -6.93
C MET A 1 -6.21 26.75 -6.03
N THR A 2 -7.44 26.87 -6.53
CA THR A 2 -8.66 26.83 -5.69
C THR A 2 -8.82 25.48 -4.98
N LYS A 3 -9.13 25.51 -3.67
CA LYS A 3 -9.25 24.35 -2.75
C LYS A 3 -10.03 23.17 -3.35
N ARG A 4 -11.00 23.45 -4.22
CA ARG A 4 -11.82 22.49 -4.96
C ARG A 4 -11.01 21.63 -5.96
N ILE A 5 -10.09 22.25 -6.73
CA ILE A 5 -9.24 21.55 -7.70
C ILE A 5 -8.27 20.61 -6.98
N TYR A 6 -7.72 21.05 -5.85
CA TYR A 6 -6.84 20.23 -5.02
C TYR A 6 -7.57 18.99 -4.48
N LYS A 7 -8.75 19.16 -3.89
CA LYS A 7 -9.56 18.04 -3.36
C LYS A 7 -9.99 17.07 -4.47
N SER A 8 -10.36 17.57 -5.64
CA SER A 8 -10.70 16.74 -6.80
C SER A 8 -9.52 15.90 -7.27
N LYS A 9 -8.33 16.50 -7.41
CA LYS A 9 -7.12 15.77 -7.82
C LYS A 9 -6.71 14.73 -6.78
N PHE A 10 -6.71 15.08 -5.49
CA PHE A 10 -6.44 14.15 -4.40
C PHE A 10 -7.39 12.95 -4.45
N SER A 11 -8.69 13.19 -4.62
CA SER A 11 -9.69 12.14 -4.76
C SER A 11 -9.36 11.18 -5.91
N THR A 12 -8.99 11.69 -7.09
CA THR A 12 -8.63 10.85 -8.24
C THR A 12 -7.39 10.01 -7.97
N TYR A 13 -6.32 10.62 -7.44
CA TYR A 13 -5.08 9.89 -7.13
C TYR A 13 -5.29 8.83 -6.06
N VAL A 14 -6.05 9.13 -5.01
CA VAL A 14 -6.35 8.16 -3.94
C VAL A 14 -7.14 6.96 -4.47
N ILE A 15 -8.08 7.15 -5.41
CA ILE A 15 -8.79 6.03 -6.05
C ILE A 15 -7.80 5.16 -6.83
N MET A 16 -6.98 5.77 -7.69
CA MET A 16 -6.00 5.05 -8.50
C MET A 16 -4.98 4.30 -7.63
N ILE A 17 -4.58 4.89 -6.51
CA ILE A 17 -3.67 4.25 -5.55
C ILE A 17 -4.39 3.13 -4.78
N SER A 18 -5.66 3.30 -4.41
CA SER A 18 -6.39 2.28 -3.65
C SER A 18 -6.67 1.00 -4.43
N GLN A 19 -6.84 1.09 -5.76
CA GLN A 19 -7.26 -0.05 -6.59
C GLN A 19 -6.27 -1.23 -6.55
N PRO A 20 -4.95 -1.05 -6.76
CA PRO A 20 -3.99 -2.13 -6.63
C PRO A 20 -3.95 -2.76 -5.22
N PHE A 21 -4.12 -1.97 -4.16
CA PHE A 21 -4.21 -2.49 -2.80
C PHE A 21 -5.46 -3.35 -2.58
N LEU A 22 -6.60 -2.93 -3.13
CA LEU A 22 -7.85 -3.67 -3.02
C LEU A 22 -7.82 -4.97 -3.84
N ILE A 23 -7.42 -4.89 -5.10
CA ILE A 23 -7.37 -6.05 -6.00
C ILE A 23 -6.30 -7.03 -5.53
N GLY A 24 -5.06 -6.55 -5.32
CA GLY A 24 -3.96 -7.37 -4.82
C GLY A 24 -4.23 -7.94 -3.43
N GLY A 25 -4.81 -7.14 -2.54
CA GLY A 25 -5.20 -7.59 -1.21
C GLY A 25 -6.27 -8.68 -1.22
N LEU A 26 -7.31 -8.55 -2.06
CA LEU A 26 -8.37 -9.55 -2.20
C LEU A 26 -7.84 -10.85 -2.78
N LEU A 27 -6.99 -10.74 -3.79
CA LEU A 27 -6.29 -11.86 -4.40
C LEU A 27 -5.44 -12.61 -3.36
N LEU A 28 -4.60 -11.91 -2.59
CA LEU A 28 -3.74 -12.53 -1.57
C LEU A 28 -4.52 -13.11 -0.38
N ALA A 29 -5.60 -12.44 0.04
CA ALA A 29 -6.41 -12.88 1.17
C ALA A 29 -7.28 -14.11 0.84
N VAL A 30 -7.91 -14.12 -0.33
CA VAL A 30 -8.90 -15.14 -0.71
C VAL A 30 -8.26 -16.26 -1.52
N TYR A 31 -7.37 -15.94 -2.46
CA TYR A 31 -6.75 -16.87 -3.40
C TYR A 31 -5.21 -16.83 -3.36
N PRO A 32 -4.56 -17.15 -2.21
CA PRO A 32 -3.10 -17.09 -2.10
C PRO A 32 -2.40 -18.12 -3.01
N LYS A 33 -3.00 -19.29 -3.24
CA LYS A 33 -2.42 -20.41 -4.02
C LYS A 33 -1.96 -20.03 -5.45
N PRO A 34 -2.77 -19.37 -6.29
CA PRO A 34 -2.34 -18.97 -7.64
C PRO A 34 -1.32 -17.82 -7.67
N ILE A 35 -1.15 -17.07 -6.58
CA ILE A 35 -0.28 -15.87 -6.54
C ILE A 35 1.07 -16.19 -5.91
N LEU A 36 1.10 -17.18 -5.02
CA LEU A 36 2.29 -17.71 -4.38
C LEU A 36 3.45 -17.98 -5.35
N PRO A 37 3.23 -18.65 -6.50
CA PRO A 37 4.29 -18.90 -7.46
C PRO A 37 4.89 -17.62 -8.05
N LEU A 38 4.06 -16.59 -8.19
CA LEU A 38 4.44 -15.28 -8.74
C LEU A 38 5.33 -14.49 -7.76
N LEU A 39 5.11 -14.66 -6.45
CA LEU A 39 5.82 -13.95 -5.38
C LEU A 39 7.03 -14.71 -4.81
N LEU A 40 6.96 -16.03 -4.73
CA LEU A 40 7.96 -16.89 -4.07
C LEU A 40 8.69 -17.84 -5.04
N GLY A 41 8.35 -17.82 -6.33
CA GLY A 41 8.80 -18.82 -7.31
C GLY A 41 8.03 -20.14 -7.19
N ASP A 42 8.30 -21.11 -8.06
CA ASP A 42 7.69 -22.46 -8.08
C ASP A 42 8.12 -23.32 -6.86
N GLN A 43 7.95 -22.80 -5.65
CA GLN A 43 8.06 -23.56 -4.42
C GLN A 43 6.71 -24.27 -4.19
N LEU A 44 6.64 -25.51 -4.68
CA LEU A 44 5.42 -26.34 -4.70
C LEU A 44 4.80 -26.66 -3.34
N GLU A 45 5.49 -26.39 -2.22
CA GLU A 45 4.98 -26.66 -0.86
C GLU A 45 5.22 -25.47 0.08
N ALA A 46 4.39 -24.43 -0.04
CA ALA A 46 4.35 -23.40 0.98
C ALA A 46 3.77 -23.96 2.29
N SER A 47 4.53 -23.81 3.38
CA SER A 47 4.09 -24.21 4.71
C SER A 47 2.78 -23.49 5.10
N GLY A 48 1.96 -24.12 5.96
CA GLY A 48 0.72 -23.50 6.45
C GLY A 48 0.93 -22.11 7.09
N GLY A 49 2.10 -21.88 7.69
CA GLY A 49 2.50 -20.58 8.21
C GLY A 49 2.69 -19.52 7.12
N LEU A 50 3.33 -19.87 5.99
CA LEU A 50 3.48 -18.95 4.85
C LEU A 50 2.12 -18.59 4.24
N HIS A 51 1.21 -19.56 4.12
CA HIS A 51 -0.16 -19.29 3.67
C HIS A 51 -0.88 -18.29 4.57
N LEU A 52 -0.73 -18.41 5.89
CA LEU A 52 -1.33 -17.51 6.86
C LEU A 52 -0.72 -16.11 6.79
N LEU A 53 0.61 -16.00 6.67
CA LEU A 53 1.32 -14.73 6.49
C LEU A 53 0.89 -14.00 5.21
N ILE A 54 0.70 -14.73 4.11
CA ILE A 54 0.22 -14.16 2.85
C ILE A 54 -1.20 -13.63 3.00
N ARG A 55 -2.08 -14.39 3.66
CA ARG A 55 -3.45 -13.94 3.94
C ARG A 55 -3.47 -12.70 4.82
N MET A 56 -2.64 -12.66 5.86
CA MET A 56 -2.48 -11.48 6.71
C MET A 56 -2.01 -10.27 5.88
N THR A 57 -0.99 -10.45 5.04
CA THR A 57 -0.51 -9.41 4.11
C THR A 57 -1.61 -8.94 3.15
N GLY A 58 -2.43 -9.86 2.64
CA GLY A 58 -3.58 -9.56 1.80
C GLY A 58 -4.64 -8.74 2.54
N THR A 59 -4.98 -9.14 3.77
CA THR A 59 -5.94 -8.39 4.61
C THR A 59 -5.43 -7.01 5.00
N LEU A 60 -4.13 -6.86 5.26
CA LEU A 60 -3.50 -5.56 5.54
C LEU A 60 -3.50 -4.66 4.29
N SER A 61 -3.32 -5.25 3.11
CA SER A 61 -3.42 -4.54 1.84
C SER A 61 -4.86 -4.08 1.58
N LEU A 62 -5.86 -4.95 1.83
CA LEU A 62 -7.27 -4.58 1.78
C LEU A 62 -7.59 -3.43 2.74
N PHE A 63 -7.15 -3.53 3.99
CA PHE A 63 -7.32 -2.49 5.00
C PHE A 63 -6.74 -1.16 4.52
N THR A 64 -5.53 -1.18 3.96
CA THR A 64 -4.87 0.00 3.36
C THR A 64 -5.68 0.60 2.19
N GLY A 65 -6.22 -0.23 1.30
CA GLY A 65 -7.07 0.24 0.21
C GLY A 65 -8.37 0.88 0.70
N ILE A 66 -8.98 0.31 1.74
CA ILE A 66 -10.22 0.83 2.35
C ILE A 66 -9.95 2.14 3.10
N THR A 67 -8.85 2.23 3.86
CA THR A 67 -8.48 3.44 4.59
C THR A 67 -8.20 4.59 3.62
N LEU A 68 -7.56 4.32 2.49
CA LEU A 68 -7.41 5.29 1.39
C LEU A 68 -8.76 5.78 0.87
N LEU A 69 -9.70 4.88 0.58
CA LEU A 69 -11.04 5.28 0.15
C LEU A 69 -11.82 6.07 1.23
N PHE A 70 -11.58 5.79 2.51
CA PHE A 70 -12.17 6.56 3.61
C PHE A 70 -11.58 7.98 3.68
N MET A 71 -10.26 8.12 3.54
CA MET A 71 -9.56 9.41 3.47
C MET A 71 -10.08 10.31 2.35
N ARG A 72 -10.56 9.74 1.24
CA ARG A 72 -11.15 10.49 0.13
C ARG A 72 -12.33 11.37 0.54
N ARG A 73 -13.17 10.93 1.48
CA ARG A 73 -14.39 11.65 1.87
C ARG A 73 -14.08 12.92 2.66
N GLU A 74 -13.16 12.81 3.62
CA GLU A 74 -12.75 13.90 4.50
C GLU A 74 -11.22 14.01 4.56
N PRO A 75 -10.58 14.48 3.47
CA PRO A 75 -9.12 14.47 3.34
C PRO A 75 -8.43 15.35 4.39
N ASP A 76 -9.07 16.46 4.78
CA ASP A 76 -8.51 17.38 5.77
C ASP A 76 -8.60 16.85 7.22
N ARG A 77 -9.61 16.02 7.52
CA ARG A 77 -9.82 15.44 8.86
C ARG A 77 -8.99 14.18 9.09
N ASN A 78 -8.77 13.41 8.03
CA ASN A 78 -8.06 12.13 8.08
C ASN A 78 -6.55 12.25 7.77
N ARG A 79 -5.94 13.40 8.08
CA ARG A 79 -4.51 13.64 7.78
C ARG A 79 -3.56 12.82 8.64
N GLU A 80 -3.89 12.66 9.92
CA GLU A 80 -3.12 11.80 10.82
C GLU A 80 -3.15 10.35 10.34
N LEU A 81 -4.31 9.88 9.87
CA LEU A 81 -4.44 8.58 9.22
C LEU A 81 -3.57 8.49 7.96
N ALA A 82 -3.54 9.54 7.13
CA ALA A 82 -2.66 9.60 5.95
C ALA A 82 -1.17 9.54 6.33
N PHE A 83 -0.78 10.20 7.42
CA PHE A 83 0.59 10.15 7.94
C PHE A 83 0.97 8.74 8.42
N TRP A 84 0.16 8.11 9.27
CA TRP A 84 0.42 6.74 9.71
C TRP A 84 0.44 5.74 8.55
N GLN A 85 -0.48 5.91 7.59
CA GLN A 85 -0.51 5.09 6.39
C GLN A 85 0.74 5.31 5.51
N SER A 86 1.29 6.53 5.48
CA SER A 86 2.53 6.83 4.76
C SER A 86 3.74 6.12 5.39
N ILE A 87 3.85 6.14 6.72
CA ILE A 87 4.91 5.44 7.45
C ILE A 87 4.81 3.95 7.20
N PHE A 88 3.60 3.39 7.27
CA PHE A 88 3.36 1.97 6.99
C PHE A 88 3.79 1.59 5.56
N CYS A 89 3.38 2.37 4.55
CA CYS A 89 3.76 2.13 3.16
C CYS A 89 5.27 2.23 2.94
N LEU A 90 5.94 3.24 3.51
CA LEU A 90 7.39 3.40 3.39
C LEU A 90 8.16 2.28 4.11
N GLY A 91 7.70 1.87 5.29
CA GLY A 91 8.26 0.75 6.03
C GLY A 91 8.16 -0.56 5.26
N LEU A 92 6.98 -0.86 4.69
CA LEU A 92 6.80 -2.03 3.84
C LEU A 92 7.61 -1.95 2.54
N ALA A 93 7.74 -0.76 1.95
CA ALA A 93 8.57 -0.57 0.77
C ALA A 93 10.03 -0.91 1.04
N GLY A 94 10.58 -0.46 2.18
CA GLY A 94 11.96 -0.79 2.57
C GLY A 94 12.18 -2.28 2.80
N LEU A 95 11.24 -2.94 3.48
CA LEU A 95 11.29 -4.40 3.71
C LEU A 95 11.20 -5.18 2.39
N LEU A 96 10.24 -4.85 1.52
CA LEU A 96 10.08 -5.56 0.24
C LEU A 96 11.17 -5.21 -0.77
N GLY A 97 11.74 -4.01 -0.74
CA GLY A 97 12.79 -3.58 -1.65
C GLY A 97 14.15 -4.20 -1.33
N SER A 98 14.42 -4.47 -0.06
CA SER A 98 15.61 -5.21 0.36
C SER A 98 15.45 -6.74 0.25
N SER A 99 14.22 -7.23 0.10
CA SER A 99 13.91 -8.66 0.12
C SER A 99 14.45 -9.50 -1.04
N PRO A 100 14.58 -9.03 -2.30
CA PRO A 100 15.15 -9.84 -3.37
C PRO A 100 16.63 -10.16 -3.11
N TRP A 101 17.35 -9.23 -2.47
CA TRP A 101 18.76 -9.40 -2.11
C TRP A 101 18.96 -10.13 -0.77
N LEU A 102 18.09 -9.91 0.21
CA LEU A 102 18.23 -10.49 1.56
C LEU A 102 17.55 -11.85 1.73
N PHE A 103 16.46 -12.12 1.00
CA PHE A 103 15.59 -13.28 1.22
C PHE A 103 15.32 -14.10 -0.05
N GLY A 104 15.96 -13.77 -1.18
CA GLY A 104 15.78 -14.51 -2.44
C GLY A 104 14.36 -14.47 -3.00
N ILE A 105 13.59 -13.43 -2.66
CA ILE A 105 12.20 -13.26 -3.10
C ILE A 105 12.17 -12.79 -4.57
N SER A 106 11.08 -13.10 -5.27
CA SER A 106 10.81 -12.72 -6.66
C SER A 106 11.06 -11.23 -6.95
N TYR A 107 11.58 -10.93 -8.15
CA TYR A 107 11.76 -9.56 -8.66
C TYR A 107 10.47 -8.72 -8.66
N TRP A 108 9.30 -9.38 -8.64
CA TRP A 108 8.01 -8.70 -8.49
C TRP A 108 7.88 -7.95 -7.16
N ALA A 109 8.57 -8.37 -6.09
CA ALA A 109 8.62 -7.65 -4.82
C ALA A 109 9.22 -6.25 -4.96
N LEU A 110 10.13 -6.04 -5.92
CA LEU A 110 10.75 -4.76 -6.22
C LEU A 110 9.73 -3.78 -6.84
N ALA A 111 8.92 -4.26 -7.78
CA ALA A 111 7.84 -3.46 -8.37
C ALA A 111 6.79 -3.05 -7.32
N VAL A 112 6.43 -3.98 -6.42
CA VAL A 112 5.52 -3.71 -5.29
C VAL A 112 6.14 -2.70 -4.33
N SER A 113 7.44 -2.82 -4.02
CA SER A 113 8.19 -1.87 -3.18
C SER A 113 8.18 -0.46 -3.77
N VAL A 114 8.46 -0.31 -5.07
CA VAL A 114 8.43 1.00 -5.75
C VAL A 114 7.03 1.61 -5.68
N TYR A 115 5.99 0.80 -5.87
CA TYR A 115 4.61 1.26 -5.77
C TYR A 115 4.25 1.74 -4.35
N LEU A 116 4.64 0.98 -3.33
CA LEU A 116 4.48 1.35 -1.92
C LEU A 116 5.23 2.64 -1.59
N LEU A 117 6.43 2.82 -2.14
CA LEU A 117 7.24 4.01 -1.94
C LEU A 117 6.56 5.25 -2.54
N ILE A 118 6.12 5.16 -3.80
CA ILE A 118 5.38 6.26 -4.46
C ILE A 118 4.11 6.61 -3.67
N SER A 119 3.36 5.60 -3.25
CA SER A 119 2.12 5.76 -2.47
C SER A 119 2.40 6.40 -1.11
N GLY A 120 3.46 5.95 -0.42
CA GLY A 120 3.90 6.50 0.86
C GLY A 120 4.34 7.95 0.75
N VAL A 121 5.17 8.29 -0.24
CA VAL A 121 5.62 9.67 -0.50
C VAL A 121 4.43 10.56 -0.82
N PHE A 122 3.47 10.10 -1.65
CA PHE A 122 2.26 10.86 -1.95
C PHE A 122 1.46 11.21 -0.68
N LEU A 123 1.23 10.22 0.19
CA LEU A 123 0.51 10.41 1.45
C LEU A 123 1.28 11.31 2.42
N PHE A 124 2.61 11.17 2.47
CA PHE A 124 3.47 12.00 3.32
C PHE A 124 3.46 13.47 2.89
N VAL A 125 3.56 13.75 1.58
CA VAL A 125 3.44 15.10 1.01
C VAL A 125 2.06 15.70 1.30
N PHE A 126 1.01 14.88 1.21
CA PHE A 126 -0.34 15.30 1.57
C PHE A 126 -0.47 15.67 3.06
N ALA A 127 0.07 14.83 3.95
CA ALA A 127 0.02 15.06 5.39
C ALA A 127 0.85 16.29 5.82
N SER A 128 2.03 16.48 5.21
CA SER A 128 3.00 17.55 5.55
C SER A 128 2.63 18.93 5.04
N ARG A 129 1.89 19.04 3.92
CA ARG A 129 1.53 20.31 3.28
C ARG A 129 0.80 21.33 4.17
N ASN A 130 0.29 20.93 5.32
CA ASN A 130 -0.42 21.82 6.24
C ASN A 130 0.21 21.90 7.64
N LEU A 131 1.34 21.21 7.88
CA LEU A 131 2.20 21.52 9.03
C LEU A 131 2.93 22.86 8.82
N LEU A 132 3.22 23.20 7.56
CA LEU A 132 3.84 24.48 7.16
C LEU A 132 2.86 25.65 7.02
N VAL A 133 1.55 25.40 7.16
CA VAL A 133 0.47 26.40 7.01
C VAL A 133 -0.38 26.45 8.29
N ARG A 134 0.17 25.97 9.42
CA ARG A 134 -0.38 26.31 10.74
C ARG A 134 0.16 27.69 11.10
N GLU A 135 -0.68 28.68 10.82
CA GLU A 135 -0.73 29.93 11.58
C GLU A 135 -0.83 29.64 13.09
#